data_AF-A0A4V4KTA6-F1
#
_entry.id   AF-A0A4V4KTA6-F1
#
_cell.length_a   1.000
_cell.length_b   1.000
_cell.length_c   1.000
_cell.angle_alpha   90.00
_cell.angle_beta   90.00
_cell.angle_gamma   90.00
#
_symmetry.space_group_name_H-M   'P 1'
#
loop_
_entity.id
_entity.type
_entity.pdbx_description
1 polymer ?
#
loop_
_entity_poly.entity_id
_entity_poly.type
_entity_poly.pdbx_seq_one_letter_code
_entity_poly.pdbx_strand_id
1 'polypeptide(L)'
;MNTTYMNTTSKCPDFLEAPPNVTFPTCALGSCANNSAVMAKCCTDTPIIPYYYDSGFPGAKNETSGWGSYCQMRDNVSAAVWENCASFNGANGAIRWLSEEIANSPVLAPFRPLELVACGGFVAVTCLRNRSESHDLDHFLNKRTFGRQYDAVKTEVKRLIRKIADNLHFVPDWANDEITTFLSLLNNPEALFIESKQQGDVLHSDNNLVIYAAKWEWVLARKLKRLQRINRAQSPDDWLDCISIATLLYIKNGRSKLSPRILQRR
;
A
#
# COMPACT_ATOMS: atom_id res chain seq x y z
N MET A 1 -31.87 2.82 -32.68
CA MET A 1 -32.24 3.54 -31.45
C MET A 1 -31.06 4.42 -31.08
N ASN A 2 -31.25 5.75 -31.10
CA ASN A 2 -30.22 6.71 -30.71
C ASN A 2 -30.17 6.78 -29.19
N THR A 3 -29.15 6.18 -28.59
CA THR A 3 -28.86 6.34 -27.17
C THR A 3 -27.99 7.59 -27.00
N THR A 4 -28.60 8.68 -26.58
CA THR A 4 -27.91 9.88 -26.09
C THR A 4 -27.20 9.52 -24.78
N TYR A 5 -25.86 9.47 -24.80
CA TYR A 5 -25.06 9.25 -23.59
C TYR A 5 -25.02 10.53 -22.75
N MET A 6 -25.31 10.38 -21.45
CA MET A 6 -25.17 11.48 -20.50
C MET A 6 -23.70 11.88 -20.40
N ASN A 7 -23.45 13.14 -20.72
CA ASN A 7 -22.16 13.80 -20.60
C ASN A 7 -21.85 13.97 -19.11
N THR A 8 -21.24 12.98 -18.46
CA THR A 8 -20.75 13.14 -17.08
C THR A 8 -19.51 14.03 -17.12
N THR A 9 -19.71 15.31 -16.81
CA THR A 9 -18.70 16.39 -16.81
C THR A 9 -17.60 16.25 -15.75
N SER A 10 -17.54 15.14 -15.00
CA SER A 10 -16.46 14.89 -14.05
C SER A 10 -15.31 14.18 -14.76
N LYS A 11 -14.25 14.93 -15.11
CA LYS A 11 -12.94 14.36 -15.43
C LYS A 11 -12.52 13.44 -14.28
N CYS A 12 -12.35 12.14 -14.54
CA CYS A 12 -11.73 11.26 -13.55
C CYS A 12 -10.31 11.78 -13.27
N PRO A 13 -9.94 12.12 -12.01
CA PRO A 13 -8.75 12.92 -11.71
C PRO A 13 -7.41 12.31 -12.13
N ASP A 14 -7.35 11.01 -12.38
CA ASP A 14 -6.11 10.26 -12.63
C ASP A 14 -6.05 9.60 -14.01
N PHE A 15 -6.87 10.07 -14.96
CA PHE A 15 -6.96 9.47 -16.29
C PHE A 15 -6.17 10.18 -17.37
N LEU A 16 -5.60 9.34 -18.21
CA LEU A 16 -4.86 9.65 -19.42
C LEU A 16 -5.87 10.12 -20.47
N GLU A 17 -5.64 11.28 -21.09
CA GLU A 17 -6.52 11.77 -22.15
C GLU A 17 -6.61 10.72 -23.26
N ALA A 18 -7.84 10.43 -23.70
CA ALA A 18 -8.08 9.48 -24.78
C ALA A 18 -7.31 9.92 -26.05
N PRO A 19 -6.81 8.99 -26.88
CA PRO A 19 -6.26 9.32 -28.18
C PRO A 19 -7.27 10.17 -28.97
N PRO A 20 -6.83 11.14 -29.78
CA PRO A 20 -7.73 12.00 -30.55
C PRO A 20 -8.70 11.26 -31.49
N ASN A 21 -8.46 9.98 -31.77
CA ASN A 21 -9.28 9.12 -32.65
C ASN A 21 -9.99 7.96 -31.94
N VAL A 22 -9.98 7.90 -30.60
CA VAL A 22 -10.67 6.85 -29.84
C VAL A 22 -11.64 7.47 -28.85
N THR A 23 -12.93 7.46 -29.18
CA THR A 23 -13.99 7.74 -28.22
C THR A 23 -14.21 6.53 -27.32
N PHE A 24 -13.69 6.58 -26.09
CA PHE A 24 -14.07 5.62 -25.07
C PHE A 24 -15.49 5.95 -24.55
N PRO A 25 -16.42 4.99 -24.54
CA PRO A 25 -17.69 5.14 -23.85
C PRO A 25 -17.43 5.08 -22.33
N THR A 26 -17.03 6.23 -21.75
CA THR A 26 -16.75 6.45 -20.32
C THR A 26 -15.80 5.46 -19.62
N CYS A 27 -14.72 5.98 -19.03
CA CYS A 27 -13.91 5.28 -18.02
C CYS A 27 -13.13 4.00 -18.47
N ALA A 28 -12.25 4.10 -19.47
CA ALA A 28 -11.33 3.01 -19.88
C ALA A 28 -9.95 3.05 -19.19
N LEU A 29 -9.60 2.06 -18.35
CA LEU A 29 -8.26 1.90 -17.75
C LEU A 29 -7.17 1.79 -18.84
N GLY A 30 -6.58 2.91 -19.22
CA GLY A 30 -5.67 3.00 -20.37
C GLY A 30 -4.26 2.46 -20.16
N SER A 31 -3.98 1.68 -19.11
CA SER A 31 -2.60 1.17 -18.94
C SER A 31 -2.47 -0.08 -18.08
N CYS A 32 -3.52 -0.89 -17.98
CA CYS A 32 -3.33 -2.25 -17.46
C CYS A 32 -2.79 -3.10 -18.61
N ALA A 33 -1.46 -3.21 -18.68
CA ALA A 33 -0.80 -4.13 -19.57
C ALA A 33 -1.47 -5.52 -19.48
N ASN A 34 -1.65 -6.08 -20.68
CA ASN A 34 -2.18 -7.40 -21.02
C ASN A 34 -2.21 -8.41 -19.85
N ASN A 35 -3.38 -8.99 -19.54
CA ASN A 35 -3.56 -10.09 -18.59
C ASN A 35 -3.21 -9.86 -17.09
N SER A 36 -3.13 -8.63 -16.60
CA SER A 36 -2.98 -8.43 -15.15
C SER A 36 -4.18 -9.00 -14.37
N ALA A 37 -3.92 -9.65 -13.24
CA ALA A 37 -4.96 -10.21 -12.38
C ALA A 37 -5.92 -9.10 -11.85
N VAL A 38 -5.46 -7.84 -11.86
CA VAL A 38 -6.27 -6.63 -11.67
C VAL A 38 -7.37 -6.51 -12.71
N MET A 39 -7.08 -6.70 -14.01
CA MET A 39 -8.08 -6.67 -15.07
C MET A 39 -9.08 -7.81 -14.94
N ALA A 40 -8.64 -9.04 -14.63
CA ALA A 40 -9.56 -10.16 -14.43
C ALA A 40 -10.59 -9.90 -13.29
N LYS A 41 -10.16 -9.18 -12.25
CA LYS A 41 -10.97 -8.86 -11.07
C LYS A 41 -11.80 -7.59 -11.22
N CYS A 42 -11.29 -6.58 -11.91
CA CYS A 42 -12.01 -5.33 -12.18
C CYS A 42 -12.99 -5.45 -13.34
N CYS A 43 -12.71 -6.34 -14.29
CA CYS A 43 -13.54 -6.60 -15.46
C CYS A 43 -14.33 -7.89 -15.33
N THR A 44 -14.54 -8.41 -14.11
CA THR A 44 -15.35 -9.62 -13.91
C THR A 44 -16.72 -9.40 -14.54
N ASP A 45 -17.15 -10.34 -15.39
CA ASP A 45 -18.39 -10.31 -16.18
C ASP A 45 -18.49 -9.20 -17.25
N THR A 46 -17.35 -8.59 -17.62
CA THR A 46 -17.27 -7.53 -18.62
C THR A 46 -16.27 -7.90 -19.73
N PRO A 47 -16.62 -7.74 -21.02
CA PRO A 47 -15.70 -8.01 -22.12
C PRO A 47 -14.42 -7.16 -22.04
N ILE A 48 -13.27 -7.79 -22.19
CA ILE A 48 -11.98 -7.12 -22.36
C ILE A 48 -11.82 -6.77 -23.85
N ILE A 49 -11.61 -5.49 -24.12
CA ILE A 49 -11.46 -4.90 -25.45
C ILE A 49 -9.98 -4.51 -25.66
N PRO A 50 -9.29 -5.11 -26.64
CA PRO A 50 -7.93 -4.72 -26.99
C PRO A 50 -7.92 -3.39 -27.76
N TYR A 51 -6.86 -2.60 -27.58
CA TYR A 51 -6.60 -1.39 -28.37
C TYR A 51 -5.10 -1.25 -28.66
N TYR A 52 -4.78 -0.55 -29.74
CA TYR A 52 -3.40 -0.18 -30.08
C TYR A 52 -3.13 1.25 -29.60
N TYR A 53 -1.98 1.50 -28.99
CA TYR A 53 -1.52 2.83 -28.60
C TYR A 53 -0.21 3.17 -29.30
N ASP A 54 -0.07 4.44 -29.67
CA ASP A 54 1.15 4.96 -30.27
C ASP A 54 2.20 5.31 -29.21
N SER A 55 3.46 5.44 -29.63
CA SER A 55 4.54 5.89 -28.77
C SER A 55 4.24 7.28 -28.20
N GLY A 56 4.48 7.47 -26.90
CA GLY A 56 4.15 8.72 -26.20
C GLY A 56 2.72 8.77 -25.66
N PHE A 57 1.99 7.66 -25.67
CA PHE A 57 0.74 7.53 -24.92
C PHE A 57 0.98 7.88 -23.44
N PRO A 58 0.23 8.84 -22.86
CA PRO A 58 0.43 9.21 -21.48
C PRO A 58 0.09 7.97 -20.63
N GLY A 59 0.95 7.57 -19.70
CA GLY A 59 0.85 6.28 -18.97
C GLY A 59 1.91 5.25 -19.36
N ALA A 60 2.31 5.24 -20.63
CA ALA A 60 3.38 4.41 -21.16
C ALA A 60 4.71 5.16 -21.06
N LYS A 61 5.17 5.46 -19.84
CA LYS A 61 6.46 6.15 -19.64
C LYS A 61 7.57 5.24 -20.18
N ASN A 62 8.11 5.61 -21.35
CA ASN A 62 9.22 4.96 -22.07
C ASN A 62 8.87 3.77 -22.99
N GLU A 63 7.62 3.52 -23.36
CA GLU A 63 7.29 2.43 -24.29
C GLU A 63 7.12 2.91 -25.75
N THR A 64 7.59 2.08 -26.68
CA THR A 64 7.23 2.15 -28.10
C THR A 64 5.76 1.76 -28.28
N SER A 65 5.15 2.19 -29.40
CA SER A 65 3.76 1.84 -29.78
C SER A 65 3.46 0.35 -29.57
N GLY A 66 2.31 0.04 -28.96
CA GLY A 66 2.02 -1.29 -28.42
C GLY A 66 0.52 -1.60 -28.35
N TRP A 67 0.21 -2.81 -27.87
CA TRP A 67 -1.16 -3.26 -27.64
C TRP A 67 -1.49 -3.19 -26.15
N GLY A 68 -2.58 -2.50 -25.82
CA GLY A 68 -3.19 -2.47 -24.49
C GLY A 68 -4.57 -3.14 -24.50
N SER A 69 -5.15 -3.29 -23.32
CA SER A 69 -6.50 -3.83 -23.14
C SER A 69 -7.26 -2.97 -22.12
N TYR A 70 -8.54 -2.71 -22.37
CA TYR A 70 -9.46 -2.09 -21.41
C TYR A 70 -10.72 -2.94 -21.28
N CYS A 71 -11.59 -2.64 -20.31
CA CYS A 71 -12.93 -3.20 -20.28
C CYS A 71 -13.95 -2.09 -20.07
N GLN A 72 -15.09 -2.19 -20.74
CA GLN A 72 -16.18 -1.23 -20.62
C GLN A 72 -17.11 -1.68 -19.50
N MET A 73 -16.90 -1.16 -18.30
CA MET A 73 -17.80 -1.41 -17.17
C MET A 73 -19.25 -1.03 -17.54
N ARG A 74 -20.22 -1.84 -17.14
CA ARG A 74 -21.65 -1.61 -17.44
C ARG A 74 -22.11 -0.22 -16.95
N ASP A 75 -23.12 0.33 -17.62
CA ASP A 75 -23.84 1.51 -17.13
C ASP A 75 -24.30 1.25 -15.68
N ASN A 76 -23.97 2.17 -14.75
CA ASN A 76 -24.19 2.11 -13.29
C ASN A 76 -23.10 1.54 -12.37
N VAL A 77 -21.86 1.37 -12.82
CA VAL A 77 -20.75 1.18 -11.88
C VAL A 77 -20.47 2.49 -11.12
N SER A 78 -20.68 2.48 -9.79
CA SER A 78 -20.44 3.66 -8.96
C SER A 78 -18.99 4.12 -9.01
N ALA A 79 -18.74 5.44 -8.88
CA ALA A 79 -17.40 6.01 -8.77
C ALA A 79 -16.54 5.33 -7.67
N ALA A 80 -17.16 4.81 -6.61
CA ALA A 80 -16.48 4.07 -5.55
C ALA A 80 -15.96 2.69 -6.01
N VAL A 81 -16.69 1.97 -6.86
CA VAL A 81 -16.20 0.71 -7.46
C VAL A 81 -15.02 1.01 -8.40
N TRP A 82 -15.05 2.19 -9.01
CA TRP A 82 -14.04 2.66 -9.93
C TRP A 82 -12.75 3.12 -9.23
N GLU A 83 -12.85 3.93 -8.16
CA GLU A 83 -11.71 4.29 -7.30
C GLU A 83 -11.06 3.05 -6.69
N ASN A 84 -11.86 2.05 -6.31
CA ASN A 84 -11.35 0.76 -5.85
C ASN A 84 -10.53 0.03 -6.92
N CYS A 85 -10.89 0.18 -8.20
CA CYS A 85 -10.18 -0.44 -9.32
C CYS A 85 -8.93 0.30 -9.77
N ALA A 86 -8.97 1.64 -9.84
CA ALA A 86 -7.80 2.46 -10.11
C ALA A 86 -6.77 2.40 -8.94
N SER A 87 -7.26 2.26 -7.70
CA SER A 87 -6.42 2.06 -6.51
C SER A 87 -5.75 0.68 -6.45
N PHE A 88 -6.13 -0.28 -7.32
CA PHE A 88 -5.53 -1.62 -7.32
C PHE A 88 -4.06 -1.63 -7.79
N ASN A 89 -3.60 -0.60 -8.50
CA ASN A 89 -2.22 -0.51 -8.98
C ASN A 89 -1.22 0.02 -7.93
N GLY A 90 -1.68 0.30 -6.70
CA GLY A 90 -0.85 0.82 -5.60
C GLY A 90 -0.88 -0.05 -4.35
N ALA A 91 -0.18 0.40 -3.30
CA ALA A 91 -0.07 -0.35 -2.04
C ALA A 91 -1.43 -0.70 -1.40
N ASN A 92 -2.44 0.18 -1.54
CA ASN A 92 -3.80 -0.08 -1.04
C ASN A 92 -4.47 -1.26 -1.75
N GLY A 93 -4.23 -1.40 -3.06
CA GLY A 93 -4.67 -2.54 -3.87
C GLY A 93 -4.09 -3.85 -3.38
N ALA A 94 -2.77 -3.89 -3.21
CA ALA A 94 -2.07 -5.08 -2.74
C ALA A 94 -2.47 -5.47 -1.31
N ILE A 95 -2.73 -4.50 -0.42
CA ILE A 95 -3.24 -4.73 0.93
C ILE A 95 -4.63 -5.37 0.91
N ARG A 96 -5.52 -4.90 0.03
CA ARG A 96 -6.85 -5.50 -0.15
C ARG A 96 -6.76 -6.94 -0.66
N TRP A 97 -5.86 -7.22 -1.60
CA TRP A 97 -5.61 -8.59 -2.06
C TRP A 97 -5.07 -9.48 -0.94
N LEU A 98 -4.14 -8.95 -0.15
CA LEU A 98 -3.61 -9.66 1.01
C LEU A 98 -4.70 -9.99 2.02
N SER A 99 -5.60 -9.05 2.32
CA SER A 99 -6.77 -9.27 3.18
C SER A 99 -7.66 -10.41 2.68
N GLU A 100 -7.97 -10.45 1.38
CA GLU A 100 -8.79 -11.51 0.80
C GLU A 100 -8.07 -12.87 0.80
N GLU A 101 -6.78 -12.89 0.47
CA GLU A 101 -5.97 -14.11 0.50
C GLU A 101 -5.79 -14.65 1.93
N ILE A 102 -5.73 -13.77 2.95
CA ILE A 102 -5.77 -14.16 4.37
C ILE A 102 -7.07 -14.88 4.69
N ALA A 103 -8.21 -14.42 4.17
CA ALA A 103 -9.51 -15.07 4.38
C ALA A 103 -9.57 -16.48 3.78
N ASN A 104 -8.88 -16.69 2.65
CA ASN A 104 -8.85 -17.96 1.92
C ASN A 104 -7.74 -18.92 2.38
N SER A 105 -6.80 -18.46 3.22
CA SER A 105 -5.70 -19.29 3.72
C SER A 105 -6.15 -20.12 4.92
N PRO A 106 -6.06 -21.46 4.89
CA PRO A 106 -6.39 -22.30 6.04
C PRO A 106 -5.45 -22.07 7.24
N VAL A 107 -4.26 -21.52 6.99
CA VAL A 107 -3.27 -21.20 8.02
C VAL A 107 -3.55 -19.83 8.65
N LEU A 108 -3.98 -18.82 7.89
CA LEU A 108 -4.18 -17.45 8.41
C LEU A 108 -5.62 -17.14 8.80
N ALA A 109 -6.61 -17.75 8.16
CA ALA A 109 -8.02 -17.51 8.43
C ALA A 109 -8.44 -17.68 9.91
N PRO A 110 -7.85 -18.61 10.70
CA PRO A 110 -8.13 -18.72 12.13
C PRO A 110 -7.66 -17.54 12.99
N PHE A 111 -6.75 -16.71 12.50
CA PHE A 111 -6.19 -15.58 13.23
C PHE A 111 -6.77 -14.22 12.82
N ARG A 112 -7.91 -14.23 12.12
CA ARG A 112 -8.53 -12.99 11.63
C ARG A 112 -9.21 -12.19 12.75
N PRO A 113 -9.12 -10.84 12.72
CA PRO A 113 -8.29 -10.08 11.81
C PRO A 113 -6.80 -10.27 12.13
N LEU A 114 -6.00 -10.55 11.10
CA LEU A 114 -4.55 -10.65 11.26
C LEU A 114 -4.02 -9.25 11.55
N GLU A 115 -3.35 -9.09 12.69
CA GLU A 115 -2.83 -7.80 13.12
C GLU A 115 -1.36 -7.63 12.75
N LEU A 116 -1.07 -6.60 11.95
CA LEU A 116 0.29 -6.20 11.57
C LEU A 116 0.60 -4.81 12.11
N VAL A 117 1.88 -4.56 12.40
CA VAL A 117 2.39 -3.20 12.61
C VAL A 117 3.30 -2.85 11.43
N ALA A 118 2.97 -1.78 10.72
CA ALA A 118 3.74 -1.26 9.59
C ALA A 118 4.61 -0.08 10.01
N CYS A 119 5.73 0.10 9.31
CA CYS A 119 6.63 1.22 9.54
C CYS A 119 7.29 1.66 8.23
N GLY A 120 8.30 2.53 8.33
CA GLY A 120 9.06 2.95 7.17
C GLY A 120 8.25 3.86 6.25
N GLY A 121 8.51 3.72 4.96
CA GLY A 121 8.00 4.62 3.94
C GLY A 121 6.49 4.54 3.73
N PHE A 122 5.87 3.38 4.00
CA PHE A 122 4.43 3.19 3.86
C PHE A 122 3.63 4.10 4.79
N VAL A 123 4.10 4.26 6.03
CA VAL A 123 3.48 5.13 7.04
C VAL A 123 3.58 6.62 6.64
N ALA A 124 4.68 7.01 5.99
CA ALA A 124 4.89 8.35 5.47
C ALA A 124 3.83 8.72 4.42
N VAL A 125 3.54 7.80 3.51
CA VAL A 125 2.52 8.01 2.45
C VAL A 125 1.10 7.96 3.03
N THR A 126 0.78 6.92 3.80
CA THR A 126 -0.61 6.63 4.20
C THR A 126 -1.10 7.48 5.36
N CYS A 127 -0.24 7.74 6.34
CA CYS A 127 -0.62 8.45 7.56
C CYS A 127 -0.13 9.90 7.57
N LEU A 128 1.16 10.13 7.30
CA LEU A 128 1.74 11.48 7.35
C LEU A 128 1.40 12.32 6.11
N ARG A 129 1.14 11.65 4.98
CA ARG A 129 0.88 12.27 3.66
C ARG A 129 1.92 13.31 3.26
N ASN A 130 3.16 13.07 3.67
CA ASN A 130 4.29 13.99 3.45
C ASN A 130 5.03 13.70 2.13
N ARG A 131 4.82 12.53 1.52
CA ARG A 131 5.35 12.16 0.19
C ARG A 131 4.38 11.28 -0.58
N SER A 132 4.53 11.24 -1.91
CA SER A 132 3.58 10.61 -2.82
C SER A 132 3.77 9.11 -3.02
N GLU A 133 4.93 8.55 -2.70
CA GLU A 133 5.23 7.14 -2.98
C GLU A 133 6.13 6.48 -1.93
N SER A 134 6.03 5.14 -1.84
CA SER A 134 6.92 4.27 -1.06
C SER A 134 7.23 3.04 -1.88
N HIS A 135 8.43 2.49 -1.71
CA HIS A 135 8.86 1.30 -2.46
C HIS A 135 8.28 0.00 -1.89
N ASP A 136 8.08 -0.06 -0.57
CA ASP A 136 7.67 -1.26 0.14
C ASP A 136 6.83 -0.97 1.40
N LEU A 137 6.24 -2.06 1.92
CA LEU A 137 5.54 -2.18 3.19
C LEU A 137 6.42 -2.97 4.19
N ASP A 138 7.20 -2.26 4.99
CA ASP A 138 7.87 -2.83 6.16
C ASP A 138 6.84 -3.17 7.24
N HIS A 139 6.73 -4.44 7.65
CA HIS A 139 5.80 -4.87 8.68
C HIS A 139 6.39 -5.88 9.67
N PHE A 140 5.75 -6.03 10.82
CA PHE A 140 6.03 -7.13 11.74
C PHE A 140 4.78 -7.64 12.44
N LEU A 141 4.86 -8.91 12.84
CA LEU A 141 3.87 -9.66 13.59
C LEU A 141 4.28 -9.72 15.08
N ASN A 142 3.28 -9.85 15.96
CA ASN A 142 3.50 -10.11 17.38
C ASN A 142 3.77 -11.61 17.60
N LYS A 143 5.00 -11.99 17.98
CA LYS A 143 5.35 -13.40 18.16
C LYS A 143 4.56 -14.05 19.30
N ARG A 144 4.29 -13.31 20.37
CA ARG A 144 3.48 -13.76 21.51
C ARG A 144 2.06 -14.11 21.11
N THR A 145 1.45 -13.39 20.16
CA THR A 145 0.09 -13.68 19.67
C THR A 145 -0.01 -15.08 19.06
N PHE A 146 0.99 -15.48 18.27
CA PHE A 146 0.94 -16.74 17.52
C PHE A 146 1.64 -17.91 18.23
N GLY A 147 2.46 -17.65 19.24
CA GLY A 147 3.14 -18.68 20.03
C GLY A 147 3.89 -19.69 19.16
N ARG A 148 3.52 -20.98 19.26
CA ARG A 148 4.14 -22.07 18.47
C ARG A 148 3.82 -22.01 16.97
N GLN A 149 2.77 -21.29 16.57
CA GLN A 149 2.35 -21.16 15.18
C GLN A 149 3.03 -19.98 14.47
N TYR A 150 3.86 -19.20 15.18
CA TYR A 150 4.49 -17.98 14.64
C TYR A 150 5.24 -18.22 13.32
N ASP A 151 6.07 -19.25 13.25
CA ASP A 151 6.88 -19.51 12.05
C ASP A 151 6.01 -19.96 10.87
N ALA A 152 4.94 -20.72 11.14
CA ALA A 152 3.97 -21.13 10.12
C ALA A 152 3.18 -19.92 9.59
N VAL A 153 2.69 -19.06 10.49
CA VAL A 153 1.99 -17.81 10.14
C VAL A 153 2.90 -16.90 9.33
N LYS A 154 4.14 -16.66 9.79
CA LYS A 154 5.12 -15.82 9.09
C LYS A 154 5.44 -16.38 7.70
N THR A 155 5.63 -17.69 7.57
CA THR A 155 5.91 -18.34 6.29
C THR A 155 4.74 -18.20 5.32
N GLU A 156 3.51 -18.37 5.80
CA GLU A 156 2.32 -18.24 4.97
C GLU A 156 2.08 -16.79 4.53
N VAL A 157 2.27 -15.80 5.42
CA VAL A 157 2.21 -14.38 5.06
C VAL A 157 3.19 -14.07 3.92
N LYS A 158 4.44 -14.53 4.01
CA LYS A 158 5.43 -14.37 2.94
C LYS A 158 5.02 -15.04 1.63
N ARG A 159 4.41 -16.23 1.71
CA ARG A 159 3.91 -16.94 0.53
C ARG A 159 2.80 -16.15 -0.16
N LEU A 160 1.85 -15.59 0.60
CA LEU A 160 0.78 -14.76 0.04
C LEU A 160 1.29 -13.47 -0.58
N ILE A 161 2.23 -12.79 0.08
CA ILE A 161 2.88 -11.58 -0.45
C ILE A 161 3.53 -11.86 -1.82
N ARG A 162 4.29 -12.96 -1.95
CA ARG A 162 4.90 -13.35 -3.23
C ARG A 162 3.87 -13.69 -4.29
N LYS A 163 2.83 -14.45 -3.94
CA LYS A 163 1.70 -14.74 -4.85
C LYS A 163 1.08 -13.45 -5.38
N ILE A 164 0.87 -12.46 -4.52
CA ILE A 164 0.33 -11.15 -4.90
C ILE A 164 1.33 -10.39 -5.78
N ALA A 165 2.63 -10.46 -5.45
CA ALA A 165 3.67 -9.85 -6.25
C ALA A 165 3.69 -10.38 -7.68
N ASP A 166 3.60 -11.70 -7.85
CA ASP A 166 3.54 -12.35 -9.16
C ASP A 166 2.29 -11.93 -9.94
N ASN A 167 1.13 -11.84 -9.25
CA ASN A 167 -0.15 -11.46 -9.85
C ASN A 167 -0.23 -9.97 -10.25
N LEU A 168 0.45 -9.09 -9.53
CA LEU A 168 0.44 -7.64 -9.72
C LEU A 168 1.73 -7.12 -10.39
N HIS A 169 2.66 -8.01 -10.74
CA HIS A 169 4.00 -7.67 -11.23
C HIS A 169 4.78 -6.72 -10.31
N PHE A 170 4.59 -6.84 -9.00
CA PHE A 170 5.39 -6.11 -8.02
C PHE A 170 6.71 -6.83 -7.76
N VAL A 171 7.65 -6.13 -7.13
CA VAL A 171 8.83 -6.79 -6.57
C VAL A 171 8.40 -7.86 -5.55
N PRO A 172 9.02 -9.06 -5.53
CA PRO A 172 8.56 -10.18 -4.70
C PRO A 172 8.39 -9.87 -3.21
N ASP A 173 9.21 -8.94 -2.69
CA ASP A 173 9.22 -8.52 -1.28
C ASP A 173 8.65 -7.10 -1.09
N TRP A 174 7.65 -6.72 -1.91
CA TRP A 174 6.92 -5.43 -1.81
C TRP A 174 6.32 -5.20 -0.42
N ALA A 175 6.04 -6.28 0.33
CA ALA A 175 5.82 -6.25 1.76
C ALA A 175 6.81 -7.21 2.41
N ASN A 176 7.54 -6.77 3.41
CA ASN A 176 8.58 -7.60 4.02
C ASN A 176 8.68 -7.36 5.53
N ASP A 177 9.34 -8.31 6.18
CA ASP A 177 9.58 -8.30 7.62
C ASP A 177 11.06 -8.06 7.96
N GLU A 178 11.84 -7.43 7.08
CA GLU A 178 13.26 -7.12 7.32
C GLU A 178 13.44 -6.27 8.59
N ILE A 179 12.41 -5.51 8.94
CA ILE A 179 12.30 -4.76 10.16
C ILE A 179 12.57 -5.58 11.42
N THR A 180 12.31 -6.89 11.38
CA THR A 180 12.55 -7.84 12.48
C THR A 180 14.02 -7.91 12.91
N THR A 181 14.95 -7.60 12.00
CA THR A 181 16.39 -7.46 12.30
C THR A 181 16.67 -6.34 13.32
N PHE A 182 15.82 -5.31 13.36
CA PHE A 182 15.93 -4.23 14.34
C PHE A 182 15.11 -4.51 15.60
N LEU A 183 14.07 -5.33 15.50
CA LEU A 183 13.28 -5.76 16.65
C LEU A 183 14.10 -6.67 17.58
N SER A 184 15.01 -7.47 17.02
CA SER A 184 15.94 -8.30 17.81
C SER A 184 16.93 -7.48 18.65
N LEU A 185 17.11 -6.18 18.32
CA LEU A 185 17.92 -5.26 19.11
C LEU A 185 17.15 -4.65 20.30
N LEU A 186 15.84 -4.86 20.37
CA LEU A 186 15.01 -4.35 21.47
C LEU A 186 14.99 -5.35 22.62
N ASN A 187 15.05 -4.85 23.85
CA ASN A 187 14.88 -5.67 25.05
C ASN A 187 13.47 -6.33 25.12
N ASN A 188 12.47 -5.68 24.53
CA ASN A 188 11.10 -6.19 24.50
C ASN A 188 10.37 -5.76 23.20
N PRO A 189 10.55 -6.51 22.09
CA PRO A 189 9.89 -6.18 20.82
C PRO A 189 8.36 -6.28 20.90
N GLU A 190 7.81 -7.09 21.82
CA GLU A 190 6.36 -7.20 22.00
C GLU A 190 5.75 -5.94 22.62
N ALA A 191 6.50 -5.25 23.48
CA ALA A 191 6.06 -3.96 23.99
C ALA A 191 5.89 -2.95 22.86
N LEU A 192 6.76 -2.96 21.83
CA LEU A 192 6.60 -2.08 20.68
C LEU A 192 5.30 -2.37 19.93
N PHE A 193 4.94 -3.64 19.72
CA PHE A 193 3.67 -4.01 19.08
C PHE A 193 2.48 -3.50 19.89
N ILE A 194 2.45 -3.80 21.19
CA ILE A 194 1.37 -3.39 22.10
C ILE A 194 1.23 -1.86 22.14
N GLU A 195 2.35 -1.15 22.28
CA GLU A 195 2.35 0.32 22.32
C GLU A 195 1.94 0.93 20.98
N SER A 196 2.29 0.31 19.85
CA SER A 196 1.85 0.74 18.51
C SER A 196 0.34 0.60 18.36
N LYS A 197 -0.23 -0.52 18.82
CA LYS A 197 -1.69 -0.72 18.85
C LYS A 197 -2.38 0.27 19.78
N GLN A 198 -1.82 0.53 20.97
CA GLN A 198 -2.35 1.51 21.92
C GLN A 198 -2.31 2.95 21.39
N GLN A 199 -1.34 3.27 20.52
CA GLN A 199 -1.26 4.57 19.86
C GLN A 199 -2.47 4.85 18.95
N GLY A 200 -3.10 3.80 18.41
CA GLY A 200 -4.39 3.88 17.71
C GLY A 200 -4.36 4.42 16.28
N ASP A 201 -3.18 4.65 15.69
CA ASP A 201 -3.09 5.09 14.29
C ASP A 201 -3.22 3.87 13.36
N VAL A 202 -4.41 3.70 12.79
CA VAL A 202 -4.75 2.59 11.90
C VAL A 202 -4.53 3.01 10.45
N LEU A 203 -3.77 2.21 9.69
CA LEU A 203 -3.47 2.44 8.27
C LEU A 203 -4.43 1.68 7.35
N HIS A 204 -4.89 0.52 7.80
CA HIS A 204 -5.88 -0.32 7.12
C HIS A 204 -6.66 -1.13 8.15
N SER A 205 -7.95 -1.33 7.92
CA SER A 205 -8.79 -2.18 8.76
C SER A 205 -9.95 -2.77 7.98
N ASP A 206 -10.06 -4.09 8.00
CA ASP A 206 -11.23 -4.84 7.57
C ASP A 206 -11.40 -6.11 8.42
N ASN A 207 -12.29 -7.01 7.99
CA ASN A 207 -12.61 -8.24 8.72
C ASN A 207 -11.47 -9.28 8.76
N ASN A 208 -10.43 -9.13 7.93
CA ASN A 208 -9.36 -10.11 7.77
C ASN A 208 -7.99 -9.56 8.14
N LEU A 209 -7.77 -8.24 8.02
CA LEU A 209 -6.47 -7.60 8.18
C LEU A 209 -6.62 -6.23 8.85
N VAL A 210 -5.81 -6.01 9.89
CA VAL A 210 -5.63 -4.70 10.51
C VAL A 210 -4.15 -4.34 10.48
N ILE A 211 -3.83 -3.16 9.98
CA ILE A 211 -2.46 -2.63 9.92
C ILE A 211 -2.40 -1.37 10.78
N TYR A 212 -1.62 -1.42 11.85
CA TYR A 212 -1.33 -0.27 12.70
C TYR A 212 -0.02 0.41 12.27
N ALA A 213 0.09 1.73 12.46
CA ALA A 213 1.37 2.40 12.38
C ALA A 213 2.24 2.03 13.59
N ALA A 214 3.53 1.79 13.36
CA ALA A 214 4.48 1.63 14.45
C ALA A 214 4.54 2.89 15.30
N LYS A 215 4.82 2.71 16.60
CA LYS A 215 4.94 3.78 17.57
C LYS A 215 5.85 4.91 17.05
N TRP A 216 5.33 6.13 17.01
CA TRP A 216 5.98 7.27 16.35
C TRP A 216 7.35 7.60 16.92
N GLU A 217 7.53 7.51 18.23
CA GLU A 217 8.82 7.73 18.88
C GLU A 217 9.88 6.75 18.36
N TRP A 218 9.50 5.49 18.13
CA TRP A 218 10.40 4.47 17.60
C TRP A 218 10.69 4.70 16.11
N VAL A 219 9.69 5.06 15.32
CA VAL A 219 9.87 5.41 13.90
C VAL A 219 10.81 6.61 13.75
N LEU A 220 10.62 7.66 14.56
CA LEU A 220 11.47 8.85 14.58
C LEU A 220 12.92 8.50 14.95
N ALA A 221 13.13 7.75 16.04
CA ALA A 221 14.46 7.33 16.47
C ALA A 221 15.20 6.57 15.36
N ARG A 222 14.49 5.72 14.61
CA ARG A 222 15.07 4.99 13.47
C ARG A 222 15.43 5.88 12.30
N LYS A 223 14.58 6.82 11.94
CA LYS A 223 14.84 7.78 10.86
C LYS A 223 16.04 8.67 11.20
N LEU A 224 16.12 9.17 12.43
CA LEU A 224 17.29 9.91 12.93
C LEU A 224 18.57 9.04 12.88
N LYS A 225 18.50 7.77 13.28
CA LYS A 225 19.64 6.84 13.20
C LYS A 225 20.07 6.56 11.76
N ARG A 226 19.16 6.59 10.78
CA ARG A 226 19.50 6.51 9.34
C ARG A 226 20.24 7.76 8.87
N LEU A 227 19.79 8.95 9.28
CA LEU A 227 20.46 10.22 8.93
C LEU A 227 21.87 10.35 9.51
N GLN A 228 22.14 9.71 10.65
CA GLN A 228 23.47 9.69 11.28
C GLN A 228 24.50 8.78 10.58
N ARG A 229 24.10 7.96 9.59
CA ARG A 229 25.04 7.06 8.90
C ARG A 229 25.95 7.84 7.95
N ILE A 230 27.21 8.01 8.36
CA ILE A 230 28.23 8.79 7.65
C ILE A 230 28.50 8.28 6.21
N ASN A 231 28.33 6.97 5.97
CA ASN A 231 28.63 6.33 4.67
C ASN A 231 27.38 6.09 3.80
N ARG A 232 26.27 6.77 4.07
CA ARG A 232 25.05 6.67 3.25
C ARG A 232 24.64 8.05 2.79
N ALA A 233 24.37 8.21 1.49
CA ALA A 233 23.72 9.41 0.97
C ALA A 233 22.42 9.63 1.76
N GLN A 234 22.31 10.80 2.41
CA GLN A 234 21.11 11.13 3.16
C GLN A 234 19.95 11.29 2.18
N SER A 235 18.86 10.57 2.43
CA SER A 235 17.66 10.68 1.62
C SER A 235 16.87 11.92 2.06
N PRO A 236 16.47 12.81 1.13
CA PRO A 236 15.56 13.92 1.44
C PRO A 236 14.27 13.46 2.14
N ASP A 237 13.76 12.28 1.77
CA ASP A 237 12.58 11.67 2.41
C ASP A 237 12.82 11.38 3.90
N ASP A 238 14.02 10.92 4.28
CA ASP A 238 14.31 10.63 5.70
C ASP A 238 14.29 11.92 6.55
N TRP A 239 14.68 13.07 5.99
CA TRP A 239 14.53 14.39 6.63
C TRP A 239 13.07 14.81 6.76
N LEU A 240 12.31 14.71 5.67
CA LEU A 240 10.90 15.08 5.63
C LEU A 240 10.05 14.24 6.58
N ASP A 241 10.34 12.94 6.67
CA ASP A 241 9.74 12.02 7.63
C ASP A 241 10.05 12.42 9.07
N CYS A 242 11.31 12.76 9.39
CA CYS A 242 11.68 13.21 10.73
C CYS A 242 10.89 14.47 11.15
N ILE A 243 10.80 15.47 10.26
CA ILE A 243 10.07 16.72 10.52
C ILE A 243 8.58 16.43 10.73
N SER A 244 7.99 15.60 9.87
CA SER A 244 6.57 15.26 9.91
C SER A 244 6.21 14.49 11.19
N ILE A 245 7.03 13.50 11.58
CA ILE A 245 6.82 12.72 12.80
C ILE A 245 7.04 13.59 14.04
N ALA A 246 8.07 14.43 14.07
CA ALA A 246 8.32 15.34 15.19
C ALA A 246 7.16 16.33 15.38
N THR A 247 6.61 16.86 14.27
CA THR A 247 5.43 17.73 14.28
C THR A 247 4.20 17.00 14.80
N LEU A 248 3.96 15.76 14.34
CA LEU A 248 2.86 14.93 14.81
C LEU A 248 2.97 14.67 16.32
N LEU A 249 4.14 14.29 16.81
CA LEU A 249 4.37 14.04 18.23
C LEU A 249 4.20 15.31 19.06
N TYR A 250 4.64 16.48 18.55
CA TYR A 250 4.44 17.76 19.21
C TYR A 250 2.96 18.08 19.39
N ILE A 251 2.16 17.88 18.33
CA ILE A 251 0.71 18.09 18.35
C ILE A 251 0.03 17.09 19.30
N LYS A 252 0.35 15.79 19.21
CA LYS A 252 -0.24 14.73 20.05
C LYS A 252 0.04 14.94 21.55
N ASN A 253 1.19 15.53 21.89
CA ASN A 253 1.54 15.88 23.27
C ASN A 253 0.95 17.23 23.73
N GLY A 254 -0.12 17.72 23.10
CA GLY A 254 -0.76 18.98 23.48
C GLY A 254 0.13 20.20 23.22
N ARG A 255 0.98 20.16 22.18
CA ARG A 255 1.94 21.22 21.83
C ARG A 255 2.98 21.48 22.93
N SER A 256 3.27 20.47 23.73
CA SER A 256 4.34 20.51 24.72
C SER A 256 5.67 20.02 24.12
N LYS A 257 6.79 20.40 24.76
CA LYS A 257 8.12 19.96 24.32
C LYS A 257 8.18 18.43 24.31
N LEU A 258 8.70 17.88 23.22
CA LEU A 258 8.98 16.45 23.10
C LEU A 258 9.87 15.98 24.25
N SER A 259 9.43 14.92 24.95
CA SER A 259 10.18 14.39 26.09
C SER A 259 11.55 13.86 25.64
N PRO A 260 12.64 14.12 26.39
CA PRO A 260 13.95 13.51 26.13
C PRO A 260 13.93 11.97 26.10
N ARG A 261 12.89 11.35 26.67
CA ARG A 261 12.70 9.90 26.71
C ARG A 261 12.54 9.25 25.32
N ILE A 262 12.23 10.02 24.28
CA ILE A 262 12.13 9.54 22.88
C ILE A 262 13.45 8.90 22.42
N LEU A 263 14.59 9.39 22.93
CA LEU A 263 15.93 8.93 22.54
C LEU A 263 16.53 7.91 23.52
N GLN A 264 15.86 7.58 24.63
CA GLN A 264 16.47 6.86 25.76
C GLN A 264 15.96 5.44 26.01
N ARG A 265 15.17 4.83 25.11
CA ARG A 265 14.82 3.42 25.29
C ARG A 265 15.95 2.49 24.82
N ARG A 266 16.76 2.11 25.81
CA ARG A 266 17.77 1.04 25.80
C ARG A 266 17.20 -0.29 25.34
#